data_AF-A0A0U2W0R0-F1
#
_entry.id   AF-A0A0U2W0R0-F1
#
_cell.length_a   1.000
_cell.length_b   1.000
_cell.length_c   1.000
_cell.angle_alpha   90.00
_cell.angle_beta   90.00
_cell.angle_gamma   90.00
#
_symmetry.space_group_name_H-M   'P 1'
#
loop_
_entity.id
_entity.type
_entity.pdbx_description
1 polymer ?
#
loop_
_entity_poly.entity_id
_entity_poly.type
_entity_poly.pdbx_seq_one_letter_code
_entity_poly.pdbx_strand_id
1 'polypeptide(L)'
;MHVLNDALRSKPSQDKLKAILEENEPAYAWRLRVEPAFTRALDFLVGEGFADWSISSNRTTLTLTERGIETAKEIESMNDVLVDEQAFLRSLGAKITESFVQQLLLVGKRLL
;
A
#
# COMPACT_ATOMS: atom_id res chain seq x y z
N MET A 1 1.51 -3.98 1.59
CA MET A 1 2.31 -2.86 1.05
C MET A 1 2.40 -2.86 -0.48
N HIS A 2 2.89 -3.93 -1.15
CA HIS A 2 3.10 -3.91 -2.62
C HIS A 2 1.85 -3.62 -3.47
N VAL A 3 0.66 -4.08 -3.06
CA VAL A 3 -0.60 -3.80 -3.77
C VAL A 3 -0.89 -2.29 -3.83
N LEU A 4 -0.69 -1.58 -2.72
CA LEU A 4 -0.89 -0.13 -2.65
C LEU A 4 0.13 0.61 -3.52
N ASN A 5 1.41 0.21 -3.46
CA ASN A 5 2.45 0.81 -4.30
C ASN A 5 2.12 0.66 -5.79
N ASP A 6 1.70 -0.52 -6.23
CA ASP A 6 1.34 -0.75 -7.63
C ASP A 6 0.08 0.04 -8.04
N ALA A 7 -0.88 0.20 -7.13
CA ALA A 7 -2.07 1.00 -7.36
C ALA A 7 -1.78 2.50 -7.49
N LEU A 8 -0.82 3.01 -6.72
CA LEU A 8 -0.44 4.43 -6.74
C LEU A 8 0.23 4.87 -8.04
N ARG A 9 0.81 3.94 -8.82
CA ARG A 9 1.59 4.26 -10.03
C ARG A 9 0.84 5.09 -11.07
N SER A 10 -0.48 4.95 -11.17
CA SER A 10 -1.25 5.64 -12.19
C SER A 10 -2.74 5.72 -11.87
N LYS A 11 -3.40 6.75 -12.38
CA LYS A 11 -4.86 6.92 -12.24
C LYS A 11 -5.67 5.69 -12.69
N PRO A 12 -5.38 5.03 -13.83
CA PRO A 12 -6.06 3.78 -14.20
C PRO A 12 -5.88 2.64 -13.18
N SER A 13 -4.70 2.53 -12.57
CA SER A 13 -4.44 1.53 -11.52
C SER A 13 -5.23 1.84 -10.24
N GLN A 14 -5.34 3.11 -9.88
CA GLN A 14 -6.18 3.56 -8.76
C GLN A 14 -7.66 3.23 -8.99
N ASP A 15 -8.18 3.58 -10.17
CA ASP A 15 -9.58 3.36 -10.51
C ASP A 15 -9.93 1.88 -10.57
N LYS A 16 -9.01 1.05 -11.09
CA LYS A 16 -9.16 -0.40 -11.08
C LYS A 16 -9.19 -0.99 -9.68
N LEU A 17 -8.31 -0.54 -8.77
CA LEU A 17 -8.33 -1.04 -7.39
C LEU A 17 -9.64 -0.63 -6.69
N LYS A 18 -10.15 0.57 -6.96
CA LYS A 18 -11.47 1.01 -6.45
C LYS A 18 -12.60 0.13 -6.99
N ALA A 19 -12.63 -0.14 -8.29
CA ALA A 19 -13.65 -1.01 -8.88
C ALA A 19 -13.65 -2.42 -8.27
N ILE A 20 -12.47 -2.97 -7.96
CA ILE A 20 -12.36 -4.26 -7.28
C ILE A 20 -12.87 -4.19 -5.84
N LEU A 21 -12.53 -3.12 -5.10
CA LEU A 21 -12.99 -2.93 -3.72
C LEU A 21 -14.51 -2.69 -3.62
N GLU A 22 -15.11 -2.17 -4.68
CA GLU A 22 -16.56 -1.94 -4.79
C GLU A 22 -17.28 -3.13 -5.43
N GLU A 23 -16.58 -4.25 -5.66
CA GLU A 23 -17.11 -5.48 -6.29
C GLU A 23 -17.64 -5.27 -7.73
N ASN A 24 -17.30 -4.14 -8.35
CA ASN A 24 -17.58 -3.84 -9.76
C ASN A 24 -16.64 -4.58 -10.72
N GLU A 25 -15.46 -4.98 -10.24
CA GLU A 25 -14.53 -5.87 -10.93
C GLU A 25 -14.13 -7.05 -10.03
N PRO A 26 -13.88 -8.24 -10.61
CA PRO A 26 -13.44 -9.38 -9.83
C PRO A 26 -12.00 -9.21 -9.34
N ALA A 27 -11.69 -9.74 -8.16
CA ALA A 27 -10.35 -9.66 -7.55
C ALA A 27 -9.21 -10.19 -8.47
N TYR A 28 -9.47 -11.23 -9.28
CA TYR A 28 -8.48 -11.77 -10.21
C TYR A 28 -8.12 -10.83 -11.37
N ALA A 29 -8.89 -9.77 -11.58
CA ALA A 29 -8.55 -8.76 -12.58
C ALA A 29 -7.26 -8.02 -12.20
N TRP A 30 -6.87 -7.99 -10.92
CA TRP A 30 -5.64 -7.36 -10.48
C TRP A 30 -4.40 -8.16 -10.88
N ARG A 31 -3.52 -7.53 -11.65
CA ARG A 31 -2.21 -8.08 -12.02
C ARG A 31 -1.13 -7.31 -11.26
N LEU A 32 -0.74 -7.84 -10.10
CA LEU A 32 0.25 -7.19 -9.26
C LEU A 32 1.60 -7.10 -9.97
N ARG A 33 2.13 -5.87 -10.07
CA ARG A 33 3.54 -5.65 -10.38
C ARG A 33 4.31 -5.30 -9.12
N VAL A 34 5.34 -6.08 -8.81
CA VAL A 34 6.26 -5.78 -7.71
C VAL A 34 7.37 -4.89 -8.24
N GLU A 35 7.58 -3.75 -7.59
CA GLU A 35 8.62 -2.79 -7.96
C GLU A 35 9.82 -2.89 -7.02
N PRO A 36 11.04 -3.20 -7.51
CA PRO A 36 12.22 -3.33 -6.66
C PRO A 36 12.65 -2.02 -6.00
N ALA A 37 12.33 -0.87 -6.58
CA ALA A 37 12.64 0.43 -6.00
C ALA A 37 11.83 0.71 -4.73
N PHE A 38 10.60 0.17 -4.65
CA PHE A 38 9.77 0.31 -3.45
C PHE A 38 10.39 -0.39 -2.24
N THR A 39 10.94 -1.60 -2.41
CA THR A 39 11.65 -2.29 -1.32
C THR A 39 12.84 -1.46 -0.81
N ARG A 40 13.62 -0.87 -1.71
CA ARG A 40 14.72 0.04 -1.34
C ARG A 40 14.24 1.28 -0.58
N ALA A 41 13.08 1.83 -0.93
CA ALA A 41 12.49 2.93 -0.20
C ALA A 41 12.12 2.53 1.24
N LEU A 42 11.65 1.30 1.46
CA LEU A 42 11.42 0.77 2.81
C LEU A 42 12.73 0.61 3.58
N ASP A 43 13.80 0.16 2.92
CA ASP A 43 15.13 0.04 3.54
C ASP A 43 15.66 1.41 3.99
N PHE A 44 15.48 2.46 3.18
CA PHE A 44 15.82 3.83 3.59
C PHE A 44 14.95 4.33 4.75
N LEU A 45 13.63 4.07 4.70
CA LEU A 45 12.72 4.45 5.79
C LEU A 45 13.16 3.84 7.13
N VAL A 46 13.59 2.58 7.11
CA VAL A 46 14.09 1.87 8.30
C VAL A 46 15.48 2.36 8.69
N GLY A 47 16.41 2.48 7.72
CA GLY A 47 17.77 2.94 7.95
C GLY A 47 17.86 4.35 8.56
N GLU A 48 16.91 5.22 8.20
CA GLU A 48 16.79 6.58 8.74
C GLU A 48 16.04 6.65 10.07
N GLY A 49 15.53 5.52 10.58
CA GLY A 49 14.85 5.42 11.89
C GLY A 49 13.40 5.90 11.90
N PHE A 50 12.73 5.96 10.75
CA PHE A 50 11.30 6.30 10.65
C PHE A 50 10.38 5.08 10.80
N ALA A 51 10.90 3.87 10.61
CA ALA A 51 10.14 2.65 10.80
C ALA A 51 11.02 1.50 11.31
N ASP A 52 10.39 0.51 11.91
CA ASP A 52 11.03 -0.71 12.38
C ASP A 52 10.36 -1.95 11.79
N TRP A 53 11.19 -2.93 11.43
CA TRP A 53 10.72 -4.28 11.16
C TRP A 53 10.37 -4.97 12.48
N SER A 54 9.18 -5.55 12.53
CA SER A 54 8.68 -6.34 13.66
C SER A 54 8.09 -7.66 13.16
N ILE A 55 7.88 -8.60 14.08
CA ILE A 55 7.17 -9.84 13.79
C ILE A 55 5.86 -9.82 14.57
N SER A 56 4.74 -9.89 13.85
CA SER A 56 3.41 -10.05 14.42
C SER A 56 2.71 -11.22 13.75
N SER A 57 2.13 -12.12 14.55
CA SER A 57 1.40 -13.30 14.05
C SER A 57 2.20 -14.13 13.02
N ASN A 58 3.50 -14.34 13.28
CA ASN A 58 4.43 -15.06 12.40
C ASN A 58 4.60 -14.42 11.01
N ARG A 59 4.36 -13.12 10.90
CA ARG A 59 4.56 -12.32 9.67
C ARG A 59 5.43 -11.11 9.97
N THR A 60 6.24 -10.75 9.00
CA THR A 60 7.02 -9.50 9.03
C THR A 60 6.07 -8.32 8.85
N THR A 61 6.08 -7.43 9.83
CA THR A 61 5.33 -6.17 9.84
C THR A 61 6.30 -5.00 9.86
N LEU A 62 5.91 -3.90 9.23
CA LEU A 62 6.64 -2.64 9.27
C LEU A 62 5.80 -1.66 10.07
N THR A 63 6.38 -1.08 11.12
CA THR A 63 5.70 -0.16 12.03
C THR A 63 6.44 1.15 12.07
N LEU A 64 5.73 2.28 11.97
CA LEU A 64 6.36 3.60 12.12
C LEU A 64 6.86 3.79 13.56
N THR A 65 8.03 4.40 13.70
CA THR A 65 8.51 4.91 15.00
C THR A 65 7.73 6.18 15.38
N GLU A 66 7.90 6.68 16.60
CA GLU A 66 7.33 7.97 17.00
C GLU A 66 7.75 9.10 16.04
N ARG A 67 9.05 9.17 15.73
CA ARG A 67 9.61 10.08 14.72
C ARG A 67 8.97 9.85 13.34
N GLY A 68 8.79 8.60 12.93
CA GLY A 68 8.10 8.26 11.68
C GLY A 68 6.66 8.77 11.63
N ILE A 69 5.93 8.67 12.73
CA ILE A 69 4.55 9.18 12.85
C ILE A 69 4.53 10.71 12.76
N GLU A 70 5.44 11.39 13.45
CA GLU A 70 5.57 12.86 13.39
C GLU A 70 5.89 13.33 11.97
N THR A 71 6.90 12.75 11.33
CA THR A 71 7.27 13.08 9.95
C THR A 71 6.14 12.77 8.96
N ALA A 72 5.41 11.67 9.14
CA ALA A 72 4.24 11.37 8.31
C ALA A 72 3.16 12.45 8.45
N LYS A 73 2.89 12.94 9.68
CA LYS A 73 1.95 14.05 9.91
C LYS A 73 2.41 15.36 9.27
N GLU A 74 3.70 15.65 9.32
CA GLU A 74 4.27 16.83 8.64
C GLU A 74 4.04 16.76 7.13
N ILE A 75 4.35 15.61 6.50
CA ILE A 75 4.11 15.40 5.06
C ILE A 75 2.61 15.51 4.74
N GLU A 76 1.74 14.93 5.56
CA GLU A 76 0.30 15.02 5.39
C GLU A 76 -0.25 16.45 5.52
N SER A 77 0.45 17.34 6.23
CA SER A 77 0.08 18.75 6.36
C SER A 77 0.51 19.62 5.17
N MET A 78 1.38 19.09 4.29
CA MET A 78 1.83 19.78 3.09
C MET A 78 0.76 19.66 1.99
N ASN A 79 0.21 20.79 1.56
CA ASN A 79 -0.90 20.84 0.60
C ASN A 79 -0.47 20.71 -0.87
N ASP A 80 0.84 20.64 -1.13
CA ASP A 80 1.46 20.62 -2.47
C ASP A 80 2.28 19.34 -2.74
N VAL A 81 2.31 18.41 -1.78
CA VAL A 81 3.08 17.16 -1.88
C VAL A 81 2.14 15.97 -2.04
N LEU A 82 2.28 15.22 -3.12
CA LEU A 82 1.58 13.93 -3.35
C LEU A 82 0.05 14.04 -3.19
N VAL A 83 -0.54 15.16 -3.63
CA VAL A 83 -1.95 15.52 -3.34
C VAL A 83 -2.92 14.42 -3.77
N ASP A 84 -2.76 13.90 -4.97
CA ASP A 84 -3.64 12.87 -5.53
C ASP A 84 -3.44 11.51 -4.84
N GLU A 85 -2.20 11.14 -4.54
CA GLU A 85 -1.85 9.91 -3.84
C GLU A 85 -2.37 9.92 -2.40
N GLN A 86 -2.21 11.04 -1.70
CA GLN A 86 -2.75 11.24 -0.35
C GLN A 86 -4.28 11.13 -0.36
N ALA A 87 -4.95 11.81 -1.29
CA ALA A 87 -6.40 11.73 -1.44
C ALA A 87 -6.87 10.29 -1.73
N PHE A 88 -6.14 9.57 -2.60
CA PHE A 88 -6.41 8.17 -2.89
C PHE A 88 -6.24 7.28 -1.66
N LEU A 89 -5.13 7.35 -0.94
CA LEU A 89 -4.87 6.53 0.24
C LEU A 89 -5.89 6.80 1.35
N ARG A 90 -6.26 8.07 1.59
CA ARG A 90 -7.31 8.45 2.55
C ARG A 90 -8.66 7.82 2.20
N SER A 91 -8.99 7.71 0.91
CA SER A 91 -10.23 7.08 0.45
C SER A 91 -10.29 5.56 0.67
N LEU A 92 -9.14 4.92 0.93
CA LEU A 92 -9.00 3.46 0.97
C LEU A 92 -8.80 2.87 2.37
N GLY A 93 -8.39 3.69 3.36
CA GLY A 93 -7.82 3.23 4.63
C GLY A 93 -8.65 2.22 5.43
N ALA A 94 -9.98 2.21 5.30
CA ALA A 94 -10.85 1.24 5.98
C ALA A 94 -11.15 -0.03 5.15
N LYS A 95 -10.93 0.02 3.82
CA LYS A 95 -11.37 -1.05 2.90
C LYS A 95 -10.26 -2.04 2.56
N ILE A 96 -8.99 -1.64 2.67
CA ILE A 96 -7.85 -2.50 2.33
C ILE A 96 -7.33 -3.20 3.59
N THR A 97 -7.94 -4.35 3.87
CA THR A 97 -7.52 -5.25 4.96
C THR A 97 -6.49 -6.27 4.47
N GLU A 98 -5.80 -6.92 5.40
CA GLU A 98 -4.91 -8.04 5.06
C GLU A 98 -5.67 -9.21 4.42
N SER A 99 -6.92 -9.46 4.87
CA SER A 99 -7.77 -10.49 4.29
C SER A 99 -8.14 -10.19 2.83
N PHE A 100 -8.46 -8.93 2.52
CA PHE A 100 -8.71 -8.49 1.15
C PHE A 100 -7.47 -8.68 0.27
N VAL A 101 -6.29 -8.25 0.76
CA VAL A 101 -5.03 -8.43 0.02
C VAL A 101 -4.74 -9.91 -0.22
N GLN A 102 -4.99 -10.79 0.74
CA GLN A 102 -4.84 -12.24 0.53
C GLN A 102 -5.77 -12.78 -0.54
N GLN A 103 -7.05 -12.37 -0.54
CA GLN A 103 -7.99 -12.75 -1.60
C GLN A 103 -7.50 -12.30 -2.97
N LEU A 104 -7.04 -11.05 -3.08
CA LEU A 104 -6.49 -10.48 -4.32
C LEU A 104 -5.32 -11.31 -4.87
N LEU A 105 -4.41 -11.76 -4.00
CA LEU A 105 -3.21 -12.50 -4.40
C LEU A 105 -3.45 -14.00 -4.60
N LEU A 106 -4.34 -14.62 -3.83
CA LEU A 106 -4.61 -16.06 -3.91
C LEU A 106 -5.38 -16.44 -5.18
N VAL A 107 -6.32 -15.59 -5.63
CA VAL A 107 -7.11 -15.88 -6.83
C VAL A 107 -6.23 -15.82 -8.09
N GLY A 108 -5.26 -14.91 -8.14
CA GLY A 108 -4.27 -14.86 -9.24
C GLY A 108 -3.39 -16.12 -9.34
N LYS A 109 -3.20 -16.85 -8.24
CA LYS A 109 -2.34 -18.05 -8.18
C LYS A 109 -3.06 -19.36 -8.59
N ARG A 110 -4.40 -19.37 -8.62
CA ARG A 110 -5.21 -20.53 -9.04
C ARG A 110 -5.50 -20.58 -10.54
N LEU A 111 -5.20 -19.51 -11.27
CA LEU A 111 -5.45 -19.38 -12.72
C LEU A 111 -4.18 -19.58 -13.57
N LEU A 112 -3.07 -19.96 -12.93
CA LEU A 112 -1.80 -20.39 -13.55
C LEU A 112 -1.58 -21.86 -13.21
#